data_AF-A0AAV7AZ67-F1
#
_entry.id   AF-A0AAV7AZ67-F1
#
_cell.length_a   1.000
_cell.length_b   1.000
_cell.length_c   1.000
_cell.angle_alpha   90.00
_cell.angle_beta   90.00
_cell.angle_gamma   90.00
#
_symmetry.space_group_name_H-M   'P 1'
#
loop_
_entity.id
_entity.type
_entity.pdbx_description
1 polymer ?
#
loop_
_entity_poly.entity_id
_entity_poly.type
_entity_poly.pdbx_seq_one_letter_code
_entity_poly.pdbx_strand_id
1 'polypeptide(L)'
;MLRNLAVGIGIQNFPEGLAVSLPLRGAGVSTWKAFWYGQLSGMVEPIAGVLGALAISLAEPLLPYALAFAAGAMVYVVMDDIIPEAQTGGNGKLASWTCILGFVVMMSLDVGLS
;
A
#
# COMPACT_ATOMS: atom_id res chain seq x y z
N MET A 1 12.19 -17.73 -4.08
CA MET A 1 10.90 -17.14 -4.51
C MET A 1 10.13 -16.54 -3.33
N LEU A 2 9.61 -17.30 -2.36
CA LEU A 2 8.85 -16.75 -1.21
C LEU A 2 9.61 -15.74 -0.33
N ARG A 3 10.92 -15.94 -0.14
CA ARG A 3 11.71 -15.10 0.78
C ARG A 3 11.90 -13.66 0.27
N ASN A 4 12.00 -13.46 -1.05
CA ASN A 4 12.15 -12.12 -1.61
C ASN A 4 10.82 -11.38 -1.71
N LEU A 5 9.73 -12.11 -1.98
CA LEU A 5 8.36 -11.59 -2.01
C LEU A 5 7.90 -11.07 -0.64
N ALA A 6 8.20 -11.82 0.43
CA ALA A 6 7.91 -11.38 1.80
C ALA A 6 8.68 -10.11 2.18
N VAL A 7 9.92 -9.96 1.72
CA VAL A 7 10.72 -8.74 1.92
C VAL A 7 10.14 -7.57 1.12
N GLY A 8 9.72 -7.80 -0.12
CA GLY A 8 9.10 -6.77 -0.97
C GLY A 8 7.78 -6.25 -0.39
N ILE A 9 6.92 -7.13 0.12
CA ILE A 9 5.66 -6.76 0.79
C ILE A 9 5.96 -6.00 2.09
N GLY A 10 6.90 -6.48 2.91
CA GLY A 10 7.26 -5.83 4.17
C GLY A 10 7.79 -4.40 4.00
N ILE A 11 8.53 -4.13 2.92
CA ILE A 11 9.04 -2.79 2.63
C ILE A 11 7.91 -1.84 2.16
N GLN A 12 6.88 -2.35 1.47
CA GLN A 12 5.74 -1.55 0.99
C GLN A 12 4.72 -1.23 2.07
N ASN A 13 4.52 -2.16 3.00
CA ASN A 13 3.61 -1.99 4.13
C ASN A 13 3.99 -0.86 5.07
N PHE A 14 5.28 -0.52 5.14
CA PHE A 14 5.72 0.58 5.98
C PHE A 14 5.22 1.95 5.45
N PRO A 15 5.41 2.30 4.16
CA PRO A 15 4.74 3.42 3.51
C PRO A 15 3.20 3.41 3.64
N GLU A 16 2.55 2.26 3.43
CA GLU A 16 1.07 2.16 3.53
C GLU A 16 0.58 2.39 4.97
N GLY A 17 1.24 1.81 5.97
CA GLY A 17 0.92 2.05 7.38
C GLY A 17 1.11 3.51 7.79
N LEU A 18 2.08 4.21 7.21
CA LEU A 18 2.25 5.66 7.36
C LEU A 18 1.13 6.44 6.66
N ALA A 19 0.74 6.04 5.45
CA ALA A 19 -0.36 6.65 4.71
C ALA A 19 -1.72 6.53 5.43
N VAL A 20 -1.95 5.46 6.20
CA VAL A 20 -3.16 5.30 7.03
C VAL A 20 -3.07 6.06 8.36
N SER A 21 -1.88 6.13 8.97
CA SER A 21 -1.72 6.75 10.30
C SER A 21 -1.58 8.28 10.27
N LEU A 22 -1.05 8.87 9.18
CA LEU A 22 -0.89 10.32 9.04
C LEU A 22 -2.23 11.09 8.96
N PRO A 23 -3.23 10.64 8.19
CA PRO A 23 -4.56 11.25 8.17
C PRO A 23 -5.28 11.12 9.52
N LEU A 24 -5.15 9.97 10.20
CA LEU A 24 -5.73 9.77 11.54
C LEU A 24 -5.16 10.76 12.56
N ARG A 25 -3.85 11.05 12.47
CA ARG A 25 -3.23 12.11 13.29
C ARG A 25 -3.73 13.49 12.89
N GLY A 26 -3.91 13.76 11.59
CA GLY A 26 -4.52 14.98 11.06
C GLY A 26 -5.96 15.18 11.57
N ALA A 27 -6.71 14.09 11.78
CA ALA A 27 -8.05 14.08 12.36
C ALA A 27 -8.08 14.24 13.90
N GLY A 28 -6.94 14.46 14.56
CA GLY A 28 -6.85 14.74 15.99
C GLY A 28 -6.62 13.51 16.89
N VAL A 29 -6.34 12.33 16.32
CA VAL A 29 -6.00 11.12 17.08
C VAL A 29 -4.58 11.24 17.65
N SER A 30 -4.36 10.79 18.89
CA SER A 30 -3.03 10.81 19.50
C SER A 30 -2.04 9.97 18.71
N THR A 31 -0.77 10.40 18.66
CA THR A 31 0.32 9.74 17.90
C THR A 31 0.40 8.25 18.14
N TRP A 32 0.26 7.81 19.39
CA TRP A 32 0.32 6.40 19.76
C TRP A 32 -0.90 5.61 19.26
N LYS A 33 -2.09 6.20 19.28
CA LYS A 33 -3.30 5.56 18.74
C LYS A 33 -3.27 5.49 17.21
N ALA A 34 -2.85 6.57 16.54
CA ALA A 34 -2.70 6.60 15.09
C ALA A 34 -1.69 5.54 14.60
N PHE A 35 -0.57 5.39 15.32
CA PHE A 35 0.41 4.34 15.06
C PHE A 35 -0.18 2.93 15.26
N TRP A 36 -0.91 2.70 16.36
CA TRP A 36 -1.58 1.42 16.62
C TRP A 36 -2.59 1.04 15.54
N TYR A 37 -3.39 2.00 15.07
CA TYR A 37 -4.33 1.76 13.97
C TYR A 37 -3.62 1.46 12.64
N GLY A 38 -2.51 2.14 12.35
CA GLY A 38 -1.67 1.83 11.18
C GLY A 38 -1.13 0.40 11.22
N GLN A 39 -0.63 -0.05 12.37
CA GLN A 39 -0.14 -1.42 12.55
C GLN A 39 -1.26 -2.47 12.46
N LEU A 40 -2.43 -2.18 13.02
CA LEU A 40 -3.60 -3.07 12.93
C LEU A 40 -4.09 -3.21 11.49
N SER A 41 -4.04 -2.12 10.70
CA SER A 41 -4.32 -2.17 9.26
C SER A 41 -3.34 -3.07 8.52
N GLY A 42 -2.03 -2.92 8.80
CA GLY A 42 -0.99 -3.76 8.18
C GLY A 42 -1.07 -5.25 8.57
N MET A 43 -1.62 -5.58 9.75
CA MET A 43 -1.83 -6.99 10.14
C MET A 43 -2.93 -7.69 9.33
N VAL A 44 -3.81 -6.96 8.64
CA VAL A 44 -4.88 -7.57 7.83
C VAL A 44 -4.29 -8.33 6.64
N GLU A 45 -3.18 -7.83 6.06
CA GLU A 45 -2.56 -8.43 4.88
C GLU A 45 -1.95 -9.82 5.08
N PRO A 46 -1.12 -10.10 6.11
CA PRO A 46 -0.63 -11.45 6.32
C PRO A 46 -1.76 -12.43 6.65
N ILE A 47 -2.81 -11.99 7.35
CA ILE A 47 -3.99 -12.82 7.63
C ILE A 47 -4.74 -13.14 6.34
N ALA A 48 -5.02 -12.13 5.51
CA ALA A 48 -5.67 -12.30 4.22
C ALA A 48 -4.81 -13.12 3.24
N GLY A 49 -3.48 -12.96 3.28
CA GLY A 49 -2.54 -13.72 2.48
C GLY A 49 -2.53 -15.22 2.84
N VAL A 50 -2.58 -15.55 4.14
CA VAL A 50 -2.71 -16.95 4.59
C VAL A 50 -4.07 -17.54 4.19
N LEU A 51 -5.16 -16.80 4.39
CA LEU A 51 -6.49 -17.25 3.97
C LEU A 51 -6.60 -17.41 2.45
N GLY A 52 -6.02 -16.48 1.69
CA GLY A 52 -5.93 -16.52 0.24
C GLY A 52 -5.10 -17.72 -0.25
N ALA A 53 -3.98 -18.02 0.42
CA ALA A 53 -3.17 -19.20 0.11
C ALA A 53 -3.92 -20.53 0.38
N LEU A 54 -4.81 -20.56 1.38
CA LEU A 54 -5.66 -21.74 1.64
C LEU A 54 -6.80 -21.88 0.62
N ALA A 55 -7.31 -20.75 0.10
CA ALA A 55 -8.42 -20.71 -0.86
C ALA A 55 -7.99 -20.75 -2.33
N ILE A 56 -6.68 -20.64 -2.61
CA ILE A 56 -6.12 -20.51 -3.97
C ILE A 56 -6.51 -21.68 -4.89
N SER A 57 -6.62 -22.89 -4.32
CA SER A 57 -6.95 -24.13 -5.04
C SER A 57 -8.37 -24.17 -5.60
N LEU A 58 -9.28 -23.33 -5.09
CA LEU A 58 -10.65 -23.20 -5.57
C LEU A 58 -10.87 -21.95 -6.43
N ALA A 59 -10.01 -20.95 -6.28
CA ALA A 59 -10.18 -19.61 -6.86
C ALA A 59 -9.18 -19.28 -7.98
N GLU A 60 -8.29 -20.20 -8.37
CA GLU A 60 -7.29 -20.03 -9.44
C GLU A 60 -7.81 -19.37 -10.73
N PRO A 61 -8.99 -19.74 -11.27
CA PRO A 61 -9.52 -19.10 -12.48
C PRO A 61 -10.02 -17.67 -12.25
N LEU A 62 -10.44 -17.35 -11.01
CA LEU A 62 -11.01 -16.06 -10.64
C LEU A 62 -9.92 -15.07 -10.17
N LEU A 63 -8.80 -15.58 -9.66
CA LEU A 63 -7.67 -14.81 -9.16
C LEU A 63 -7.17 -13.72 -10.13
N PRO A 64 -6.92 -13.97 -11.43
CA PRO A 64 -6.44 -12.91 -12.33
C PRO A 64 -7.45 -11.76 -12.47
N TYR A 65 -8.76 -12.05 -12.47
CA TYR A 65 -9.79 -11.03 -12.51
C TYR A 65 -9.88 -10.23 -11.21
N ALA A 66 -9.77 -10.92 -10.06
CA ALA A 66 -9.77 -10.29 -8.75
C ALA A 66 -8.53 -9.38 -8.56
N LEU A 67 -7.35 -9.83 -8.99
CA LEU A 67 -6.11 -9.04 -8.94
C LEU A 67 -6.18 -7.84 -9.89
N ALA A 68 -6.71 -8.01 -11.10
CA ALA A 68 -6.91 -6.89 -12.03
C ALA A 68 -7.89 -5.84 -11.47
N PHE A 69 -8.97 -6.30 -10.81
CA PHE A 69 -9.91 -5.42 -10.14
C PHE A 69 -9.27 -4.67 -8.96
N ALA A 70 -8.51 -5.37 -8.11
CA ALA A 70 -7.80 -4.77 -6.99
C ALA A 70 -6.76 -3.73 -7.46
N ALA A 71 -6.00 -4.04 -8.51
CA ALA A 71 -5.06 -3.10 -9.11
C ALA A 71 -5.78 -1.85 -9.65
N GLY A 72 -6.92 -2.02 -10.33
CA GLY A 72 -7.74 -0.90 -10.82
C GLY A 72 -8.27 -0.02 -9.69
N ALA A 73 -8.74 -0.62 -8.60
CA ALA A 73 -9.21 0.12 -7.42
C ALA A 73 -8.08 0.95 -6.78
N MET A 74 -6.87 0.40 -6.67
CA MET A 74 -5.72 1.13 -6.14
C MET A 74 -5.31 2.30 -7.04
N VAL A 75 -5.35 2.14 -8.36
CA VAL A 75 -5.11 3.25 -9.30
C VAL A 75 -6.16 4.35 -9.14
N TYR A 76 -7.44 3.99 -8.99
CA TYR A 76 -8.52 4.97 -8.74
C TYR A 76 -8.27 5.77 -7.46
N VAL A 77 -8.03 5.10 -6.33
CA VAL A 77 -7.77 5.75 -5.03
C VAL A 77 -6.55 6.68 -5.10
N VAL A 78 -5.47 6.26 -5.78
CA VAL A 78 -4.28 7.11 -5.93
C VAL A 78 -4.60 8.37 -6.74
N MET A 79 -5.36 8.24 -7.82
CA MET A 79 -5.70 9.36 -8.71
C MET A 79 -6.73 10.33 -8.13
N ASP A 80 -7.74 9.80 -7.44
CA ASP A 80 -8.89 10.57 -6.96
C ASP A 80 -8.66 11.14 -5.55
N ASP A 81 -7.96 10.40 -4.68
CA ASP A 81 -7.74 10.81 -3.29
C ASP A 81 -6.30 11.31 -3.07
N ILE A 82 -5.29 10.45 -3.30
CA ILE A 82 -3.91 10.69 -2.84
C ILE A 82 -3.23 11.84 -3.60
N ILE A 83 -3.31 11.87 -4.93
CA ILE A 83 -2.65 12.92 -5.73
C ILE A 83 -3.28 14.29 -5.45
N PRO A 84 -4.62 14.45 -5.47
CA PRO A 84 -5.25 15.71 -5.11
C PRO A 84 -4.89 16.16 -3.69
N GLU A 85 -4.99 15.28 -2.70
CA GLU A 85 -4.64 15.59 -1.31
C GLU A 85 -3.19 16.06 -1.16
N ALA A 86 -2.25 15.40 -1.84
CA ALA A 86 -0.84 15.78 -1.84
C ALA A 86 -0.58 17.16 -2.48
N GLN A 87 -1.43 17.59 -3.41
CA GLN A 87 -1.31 18.91 -4.06
C GLN A 87 -1.96 20.05 -3.26
N THR A 88 -2.99 19.77 -2.45
CA THR A 88 -3.69 20.77 -1.62
C THR A 88 -2.80 21.37 -0.53
N GLY A 89 -1.72 20.68 -0.13
CA GLY A 89 -0.77 21.12 0.92
C GLY A 89 0.19 22.26 0.54
N GLY A 90 -0.01 22.93 -0.62
CA GLY A 90 0.78 24.10 -1.04
C GLY A 90 2.14 23.79 -1.68
N ASN A 91 2.57 22.53 -1.70
CA ASN A 91 3.85 22.08 -2.25
C ASN A 91 3.70 21.05 -3.39
N GLY A 92 2.74 21.26 -4.29
CA GLY A 92 2.42 20.30 -5.37
C GLY A 92 3.63 19.85 -6.21
N LYS A 93 4.60 20.75 -6.46
CA LYS A 93 5.83 20.41 -7.19
C LYS A 93 6.70 19.40 -6.43
N LEU A 94 6.83 19.57 -5.12
CA LEU A 94 7.56 18.62 -4.26
C LEU A 94 6.81 17.28 -4.22
N ALA A 95 5.49 17.30 -4.07
CA ALA A 95 4.65 16.10 -4.06
C ALA A 95 4.80 15.26 -5.34
N SER A 96 4.83 15.91 -6.52
CA SER A 96 5.08 15.22 -7.79
C SER A 96 6.49 14.60 -7.85
N TRP A 97 7.53 15.32 -7.41
CA TRP A 97 8.90 14.79 -7.38
C TRP A 97 9.04 13.60 -6.44
N THR A 98 8.45 13.67 -5.24
CA THR A 98 8.48 12.56 -4.28
C THR A 98 7.65 11.37 -4.74
N CYS A 99 6.56 11.60 -5.48
CA CYS A 99 5.78 10.53 -6.11
C CYS A 99 6.61 9.77 -7.16
N ILE A 100 7.28 10.50 -8.07
CA ILE A 100 8.17 9.90 -9.07
C ILE A 100 9.31 9.13 -8.40
N LEU A 101 9.93 9.71 -7.37
CA LEU A 101 10.99 9.05 -6.61
C LEU A 101 10.49 7.76 -5.95
N GLY A 102 9.33 7.80 -5.30
CA GLY A 102 8.70 6.63 -4.67
C GLY A 102 8.39 5.52 -5.70
N PHE A 103 7.87 5.89 -6.87
CA PHE A 103 7.62 4.97 -7.97
C PHE A 103 8.92 4.29 -8.46
N VAL A 104 9.99 5.06 -8.67
CA VAL A 104 11.29 4.54 -9.11
C VAL A 104 11.90 3.60 -8.06
N VAL A 105 11.84 3.97 -6.78
CA VAL A 105 12.31 3.10 -5.69
C VAL A 105 11.52 1.80 -5.68
N MET A 106 10.20 1.86 -5.78
CA MET A 106 9.35 0.67 -5.78
C MET A 106 9.63 -0.23 -7.00
N MET A 107 9.72 0.33 -8.20
CA MET A 107 10.09 -0.44 -9.41
C MET A 107 11.49 -1.06 -9.31
N SER A 108 12.45 -0.35 -8.71
CA SER A 108 13.79 -0.88 -8.50
C SER A 108 13.80 -2.03 -7.49
N LEU A 109 12.98 -1.93 -6.44
CA LEU A 109 12.81 -3.00 -5.45
C LEU A 109 12.11 -4.22 -6.06
N ASP A 110 11.09 -4.02 -6.89
CA ASP A 110 10.39 -5.12 -7.59
C ASP A 110 11.35 -5.89 -8.51
N VAL A 111 12.09 -5.18 -9.38
CA VAL A 111 13.09 -5.79 -10.27
C VAL A 111 14.27 -6.40 -9.50
N GLY A 112 14.65 -5.82 -8.36
CA GLY A 112 15.76 -6.33 -7.54
C GLY A 112 15.41 -7.53 -6.66
N LEU A 113 14.12 -7.72 -6.32
CA LEU A 113 13.62 -8.80 -5.47
C LEU A 113 12.95 -9.95 -6.25
N SER A 114 12.53 -9.71 -7.50
CA SER A 114 12.04 -10.75 -8.41
C SER A 114 13.13 -11.77 -8.81
#